data_AF-A0AA39GPZ5-F1
#
_entry.id   AF-A0AA39GPZ5-F1
#
_cell.length_a   1.000
_cell.length_b   1.000
_cell.length_c   1.000
_cell.angle_alpha   90.00
_cell.angle_beta   90.00
_cell.angle_gamma   90.00
#
_symmetry.space_group_name_H-M   'P 1'
#
loop_
_entity.id
_entity.type
_entity.pdbx_description
1 polymer ?
#
loop_
_entity_poly.entity_id
_entity_poly.type
_entity_poly.pdbx_seq_one_letter_code
_entity_poly.pdbx_strand_id
1 'polypeptide(L)'
;MPKITSLKTYFDELEETNGDDECRAWLSRVLDAKVLLATFVATRRGGGEATEYVGFLKGSFNLCFRFKFIDGGPDAIIRFPKPGHTATALMDEKVANEVQVMDYLSRKTTIPIPRILNWGRTADSPQQLGPFIIMDFIEGTLLSNVLKKPTKRDGEPMVLDPSVDDSILTKIYHQIADYLLQISQLTFPRIGSISQDGDNWSSTIDL
;
A
#
# COMPACT_ATOMS: atom_id res chain seq x y z
N MET A 1 11.39 4.27 45.55
CA MET A 1 11.03 4.31 44.11
C MET A 1 11.60 3.05 43.46
N PRO A 2 10.79 2.20 42.81
CA PRO A 2 11.33 1.06 42.06
C PRO A 2 12.03 1.58 40.80
N LYS A 3 13.24 1.10 40.53
CA LYS A 3 13.94 1.34 39.26
C LYS A 3 13.22 0.56 38.17
N ILE A 4 12.62 1.27 37.21
CA ILE A 4 12.11 0.66 35.98
C ILE A 4 13.34 0.23 35.18
N THR A 5 13.55 -1.09 35.08
CA THR A 5 14.52 -1.69 34.16
C THR A 5 14.12 -1.28 32.74
N SER A 6 15.05 -0.69 32.00
CA SER A 6 14.90 -0.43 30.57
C SER A 6 14.47 -1.73 29.86
N LEU A 7 13.28 -1.71 29.25
CA LEU A 7 12.82 -2.76 28.35
C LEU A 7 13.76 -2.74 27.12
N LYS A 8 14.84 -3.52 27.19
CA LYS A 8 15.62 -3.85 26.00
C LYS A 8 14.79 -4.80 25.15
N THR A 9 14.23 -4.29 24.06
CA THR A 9 13.73 -5.12 22.97
C THR A 9 14.95 -5.80 22.35
N TYR A 10 15.10 -7.11 22.56
CA TYR A 10 16.07 -7.90 21.82
C TYR A 10 15.46 -8.16 20.44
N PHE A 11 16.04 -7.53 19.42
CA PHE A 11 15.74 -7.90 18.05
C PHE A 11 16.44 -9.23 17.76
N ASP A 12 15.72 -10.16 17.15
CA ASP A 12 16.32 -11.38 16.63
C ASP A 12 17.02 -11.04 15.31
N GLU A 13 18.31 -10.72 15.41
CA GLU A 13 19.16 -10.37 14.27
C GLU A 13 19.23 -11.51 13.23
N LEU A 14 19.04 -12.76 13.64
CA LEU A 14 19.03 -13.91 12.74
C LEU A 14 17.70 -13.98 11.97
N GLU A 15 16.57 -13.75 12.63
CA GLU A 15 15.27 -13.67 11.98
C GLU A 15 15.22 -12.51 10.98
N GLU A 16 15.75 -11.34 11.35
CA GLU A 16 15.86 -10.18 10.47
C GLU A 16 16.73 -10.47 9.24
N THR A 17 17.91 -11.08 9.44
CA THR A 17 18.81 -11.45 8.33
C THR A 17 18.14 -12.46 7.39
N ASN A 18 17.48 -13.48 7.94
CA ASN A 18 16.76 -14.47 7.15
C ASN A 18 15.62 -13.82 6.33
N GLY A 19 14.89 -12.89 6.94
CA GLY A 19 13.84 -12.14 6.27
C GLY A 19 14.37 -11.27 5.13
N ASP A 20 15.51 -10.61 5.34
CA ASP A 20 16.18 -9.82 4.30
C ASP A 20 16.64 -10.68 3.11
N ASP A 21 17.17 -11.86 3.38
CA ASP A 21 17.59 -12.81 2.34
C ASP A 21 16.39 -13.37 1.57
N GLU A 22 15.28 -13.72 2.26
CA GLU A 22 14.02 -14.11 1.63
C GLU A 22 13.49 -12.99 0.71
N CYS A 23 13.45 -11.76 1.22
CA CYS A 23 13.04 -10.57 0.48
C CYS A 23 13.92 -10.35 -0.76
N ARG A 24 15.25 -10.54 -0.64
CA ARG A 24 16.19 -10.38 -1.76
C ARG A 24 15.97 -11.43 -2.84
N ALA A 25 15.80 -12.70 -2.46
CA ALA A 25 15.49 -13.78 -3.40
C ALA A 25 14.15 -13.56 -4.11
N TRP A 26 13.14 -13.12 -3.35
CA TRP A 26 11.83 -12.75 -3.89
C TRP A 26 11.91 -11.57 -4.87
N LEU A 27 12.70 -10.53 -4.54
CA LEU A 27 12.90 -9.37 -5.40
C LEU A 27 13.45 -9.75 -6.78
N SER A 28 14.39 -10.69 -6.85
CA SER A 28 14.88 -11.19 -8.14
C SER A 28 13.75 -11.79 -8.96
N ARG A 29 12.99 -12.73 -8.37
CA ARG A 29 11.90 -13.45 -9.04
C ARG A 29 10.80 -12.50 -9.55
N VAL A 30 10.36 -11.57 -8.71
CA VAL A 30 9.26 -10.65 -9.07
C VAL A 30 9.69 -9.64 -10.15
N LEU A 31 10.96 -9.21 -10.16
CA LEU A 31 11.50 -8.32 -11.18
C LEU A 31 11.68 -9.00 -12.54
N ASP A 32 11.93 -10.31 -12.56
CA ASP A 32 12.00 -11.13 -13.78
C ASP A 32 10.61 -11.45 -14.34
N ALA A 33 9.57 -11.41 -13.49
CA ALA A 33 8.19 -11.70 -13.86
C ALA A 33 7.43 -10.54 -14.53
N LYS A 34 8.06 -9.40 -14.86
CA LYS A 34 7.38 -8.18 -15.36
C LYS A 34 6.41 -8.43 -16.54
N VAL A 35 6.84 -9.20 -17.54
CA VAL A 35 6.01 -9.51 -18.72
C VAL A 35 4.81 -10.36 -18.32
N LEU A 36 5.03 -11.36 -17.47
CA LEU A 36 3.96 -12.20 -16.93
C LEU A 36 2.97 -11.38 -16.09
N LEU A 37 3.48 -10.47 -15.25
CA LEU A 37 2.68 -9.57 -14.45
C LEU A 37 1.84 -8.62 -15.31
N ALA A 38 2.39 -8.09 -16.40
CA ALA A 38 1.65 -7.24 -17.34
C ALA A 38 0.42 -7.97 -17.91
N THR A 39 0.61 -9.19 -18.43
CA THR A 39 -0.49 -10.03 -18.94
C THR A 39 -1.48 -10.41 -17.85
N PHE A 40 -0.99 -10.75 -16.66
CA PHE A 40 -1.83 -11.10 -15.52
C PHE A 40 -2.72 -9.94 -15.08
N VAL A 41 -2.17 -8.72 -14.98
CA VAL A 41 -2.91 -7.53 -14.62
C VAL A 41 -3.96 -7.17 -15.68
N ALA A 42 -3.57 -7.19 -16.96
CA ALA A 42 -4.51 -6.97 -18.07
C ALA A 42 -5.71 -7.92 -18.00
N THR A 43 -5.45 -9.21 -17.78
CA THR A 43 -6.49 -10.25 -17.64
C THR A 43 -7.39 -9.97 -16.44
N ARG A 44 -6.81 -9.71 -15.27
CA ARG A 44 -7.54 -9.50 -14.01
C ARG A 44 -8.37 -8.21 -13.99
N ARG A 45 -7.95 -7.19 -14.74
CA ARG A 45 -8.70 -5.93 -14.92
C ARG A 45 -9.94 -6.11 -15.80
N GLY A 46 -9.98 -7.16 -16.64
CA GLY A 46 -11.12 -7.47 -17.50
C GLY A 46 -11.11 -6.78 -18.87
N GLY A 47 -9.96 -6.30 -19.34
CA GLY A 47 -9.83 -5.70 -20.68
C GLY A 47 -8.50 -5.01 -20.93
N GLY A 48 -8.18 -4.83 -22.22
CA GLY A 48 -7.01 -4.10 -22.72
C GLY A 48 -5.67 -4.83 -22.50
N GLU A 49 -4.94 -5.15 -23.57
CA GLU A 49 -3.58 -5.64 -23.46
C GLU A 49 -2.66 -4.59 -22.82
N ALA A 50 -1.75 -5.03 -21.96
CA ALA A 50 -0.73 -4.17 -21.40
C ALA A 50 0.26 -3.77 -22.52
N THR A 51 0.44 -2.47 -22.72
CA THR A 51 1.28 -1.91 -23.79
C THR A 51 2.65 -1.51 -23.30
N GLU A 52 2.73 -1.06 -22.05
CA GLU A 52 3.96 -0.50 -21.48
C GLU A 52 4.10 -0.89 -20.02
N TYR A 53 5.30 -1.37 -19.66
CA TYR A 53 5.76 -1.36 -18.27
C TYR A 53 6.36 0.00 -17.96
N VAL A 54 5.66 0.80 -17.16
CA VAL A 54 6.06 2.19 -16.85
C VAL A 54 7.18 2.21 -15.83
N GLY A 55 7.15 1.29 -14.85
CA GLY A 55 8.13 1.24 -13.78
C GLY A 55 7.60 0.54 -12.53
N PHE A 56 8.38 0.60 -11.46
CA PHE A 56 8.00 0.05 -10.16
C PHE A 56 8.10 1.11 -9.05
N LEU A 57 7.29 0.93 -8.02
CA LEU A 57 7.30 1.73 -6.79
C LEU A 57 7.72 0.82 -5.65
N LYS A 58 8.78 1.21 -4.93
CA LYS A 58 9.30 0.44 -3.79
C LYS A 58 9.13 1.24 -2.51
N GLY A 59 8.25 0.76 -1.63
CA GLY A 59 8.17 1.22 -0.24
C GLY A 59 9.00 0.34 0.68
N SER A 60 8.90 0.52 2.00
CA SER A 60 9.57 -0.35 2.98
C SER A 60 9.00 -1.76 2.93
N PHE A 61 7.67 -1.91 2.97
CA PHE A 61 6.98 -3.21 3.08
C PHE A 61 6.31 -3.69 1.80
N ASN A 62 6.28 -2.88 0.74
CA ASN A 62 5.54 -3.22 -0.49
C ASN A 62 6.35 -2.90 -1.74
N LEU A 63 6.10 -3.66 -2.80
CA LEU A 63 6.60 -3.39 -4.15
C LEU A 63 5.40 -3.36 -5.11
N CYS A 64 5.35 -2.36 -5.97
CA CYS A 64 4.30 -2.23 -6.97
C CYS A 64 4.88 -2.15 -8.37
N PHE A 65 4.19 -2.70 -9.37
CA PHE A 65 4.51 -2.55 -10.79
C PHE A 65 3.40 -1.79 -11.48
N ARG A 66 3.74 -0.76 -12.25
CA ARG A 66 2.81 0.10 -12.99
C ARG A 66 2.80 -0.27 -14.47
N PHE A 67 1.60 -0.43 -15.02
CA PHE A 67 1.38 -0.79 -16.42
C PHE A 67 0.37 0.16 -17.08
N LYS A 68 0.59 0.44 -18.37
CA LYS A 68 -0.38 1.06 -19.27
C LYS A 68 -1.02 0.04 -20.17
N PHE A 69 -2.17 0.39 -20.71
CA PHE A 69 -3.00 -0.50 -21.51
C PHE A 69 -3.43 0.17 -22.83
N ILE A 70 -3.67 -0.66 -23.85
CA ILE A 70 -4.03 -0.20 -25.19
C ILE A 70 -5.42 0.45 -25.26
N ASP A 71 -6.30 0.12 -24.33
CA ASP A 71 -7.68 0.59 -24.31
C ASP A 71 -7.82 2.06 -23.89
N GLY A 72 -6.70 2.74 -23.59
CA GLY A 72 -6.69 4.14 -23.17
C GLY A 72 -7.29 4.36 -21.76
N GLY A 73 -7.58 3.27 -21.03
CA GLY A 73 -8.01 3.35 -19.64
C GLY A 73 -6.87 3.83 -18.73
N PRO A 74 -7.17 4.12 -17.45
CA PRO A 74 -6.15 4.52 -16.49
C PRO A 74 -5.11 3.40 -16.32
N ASP A 75 -3.88 3.81 -16.03
CA ASP A 75 -2.82 2.92 -15.59
C ASP A 75 -3.27 2.12 -14.37
N ALA A 76 -2.77 0.89 -14.26
CA ALA A 76 -3.02 0.04 -13.11
C ALA A 76 -1.70 -0.34 -12.46
N ILE A 77 -1.74 -0.53 -11.14
CA ILE A 77 -0.64 -1.10 -10.38
C ILE A 77 -1.04 -2.46 -9.82
N ILE A 78 -0.10 -3.40 -9.84
CA ILE A 78 -0.15 -4.57 -8.96
C ILE A 78 0.82 -4.35 -7.82
N ARG A 79 0.33 -4.53 -6.58
CA ARG A 79 1.08 -4.35 -5.34
C ARG A 79 1.21 -5.67 -4.60
N PHE A 80 2.44 -5.98 -4.20
CA PHE A 80 2.77 -7.12 -3.36
C PHE A 80 3.35 -6.64 -2.02
N PRO A 81 2.94 -7.23 -0.89
CA PRO A 81 3.73 -7.19 0.34
C PRO A 81 5.08 -7.86 0.09
N LYS A 82 6.15 -7.29 0.64
CA LYS A 82 7.45 -7.94 0.64
C LYS A 82 7.46 -9.03 1.72
N PRO A 83 7.98 -10.23 1.41
CA PRO A 83 8.18 -11.27 2.41
C PRO A 83 9.32 -10.90 3.37
N GLY A 84 9.49 -11.69 4.44
CA GLY A 84 10.59 -11.54 5.40
C GLY A 84 10.35 -10.58 6.58
N HIS A 85 9.32 -9.73 6.54
CA HIS A 85 8.95 -8.85 7.68
C HIS A 85 7.52 -9.07 8.17
N THR A 86 6.82 -10.07 7.63
CA THR A 86 5.51 -10.52 8.07
C THR A 86 5.52 -12.03 7.95
N ALA A 87 5.02 -12.73 8.98
CA ALA A 87 4.93 -14.18 8.93
C ALA A 87 4.19 -14.63 7.66
N THR A 88 4.80 -15.52 6.88
CA THR A 88 4.29 -15.97 5.59
C THR A 88 2.85 -16.48 5.66
N ALA A 89 2.50 -17.14 6.77
CA ALA A 89 1.15 -17.64 7.04
C ALA A 89 0.08 -16.54 7.15
N LEU A 90 0.46 -15.30 7.46
CA LEU A 90 -0.45 -14.17 7.67
C LEU A 90 -0.49 -13.20 6.49
N MET A 91 0.33 -13.40 5.46
CA MET A 91 0.38 -12.44 4.33
C MET A 91 -0.94 -12.39 3.57
N ASP A 92 -1.56 -13.54 3.32
CA ASP A 92 -2.85 -13.62 2.61
C ASP A 92 -3.96 -12.92 3.42
N GLU A 93 -4.00 -13.15 4.73
CA GLU A 93 -4.95 -12.50 5.64
C GLU A 93 -4.71 -10.99 5.71
N LYS A 94 -3.44 -10.56 5.83
CA LYS A 94 -3.05 -9.14 5.84
C LYS A 94 -3.56 -8.41 4.59
N VAL A 95 -3.40 -9.01 3.40
CA VAL A 95 -3.87 -8.41 2.14
C VAL A 95 -5.40 -8.39 2.09
N ALA A 96 -6.07 -9.47 2.50
CA ALA A 96 -7.52 -9.50 2.59
C ALA A 96 -8.05 -8.38 3.51
N ASN A 97 -7.47 -8.21 4.70
CA ASN A 97 -7.84 -7.17 5.66
C ASN A 97 -7.61 -5.77 5.08
N GLU A 98 -6.50 -5.54 4.37
CA GLU A 98 -6.21 -4.27 3.72
C GLU A 98 -7.26 -3.94 2.64
N VAL A 99 -7.66 -4.92 1.84
CA VAL A 99 -8.71 -4.77 0.83
C VAL A 99 -10.06 -4.44 1.48
N GLN A 100 -10.44 -5.12 2.57
CA GLN A 100 -11.69 -4.86 3.27
C GLN A 100 -11.74 -3.44 3.85
N VAL A 101 -10.64 -2.99 4.45
CA VAL A 101 -10.52 -1.61 4.97
C VAL A 101 -10.65 -0.60 3.83
N MET A 102 -9.97 -0.82 2.70
CA MET A 102 -10.07 0.06 1.54
C MET A 102 -11.50 0.12 0.99
N ASP A 103 -12.16 -1.01 0.78
CA ASP A 103 -13.55 -1.02 0.31
C ASP A 103 -14.48 -0.31 1.30
N TYR A 104 -14.34 -0.58 2.60
CA TYR A 104 -15.09 0.12 3.64
C TYR A 104 -14.91 1.64 3.59
N LEU A 105 -13.66 2.12 3.54
CA LEU A 105 -13.35 3.55 3.45
C LEU A 105 -13.95 4.18 2.18
N SER A 106 -13.89 3.47 1.06
CA SER A 106 -14.39 3.98 -0.22
C SER A 106 -15.91 4.19 -0.22
N ARG A 107 -16.64 3.40 0.57
CA ARG A 107 -18.10 3.46 0.68
C ARG A 107 -18.59 4.39 1.79
N LYS A 108 -17.77 4.62 2.82
CA LYS A 108 -18.16 5.37 4.02
C LYS A 108 -17.57 6.76 4.12
N THR A 109 -16.59 7.08 3.27
CA THR A 109 -15.91 8.38 3.28
C THR A 109 -15.82 8.95 1.88
N THR A 110 -15.55 10.24 1.77
CA THR A 110 -15.22 10.91 0.51
C THR A 110 -13.71 10.96 0.26
N ILE A 111 -12.92 10.25 1.08
CA ILE A 111 -11.46 10.25 0.97
C ILE A 111 -11.08 9.60 -0.37
N PRO A 112 -10.29 10.28 -1.21
CA PRO A 112 -9.86 9.73 -2.49
C PRO A 112 -8.84 8.62 -2.26
N ILE A 113 -9.31 7.37 -2.30
CA ILE A 113 -8.46 6.18 -2.23
C ILE A 113 -8.43 5.47 -3.58
N PRO A 114 -7.34 4.75 -3.91
CA PRO A 114 -7.29 3.96 -5.15
C PRO A 114 -8.41 2.94 -5.20
N ARG A 115 -9.10 2.87 -6.33
CA ARG A 115 -10.13 1.86 -6.55
C ARG A 115 -9.47 0.50 -6.81
N ILE A 116 -9.96 -0.50 -6.10
CA ILE A 116 -9.49 -1.89 -6.27
C ILE A 116 -10.13 -2.46 -7.53
N LEU A 117 -9.29 -2.94 -8.44
CA LEU A 117 -9.68 -3.60 -9.68
C LEU A 117 -9.81 -5.11 -9.49
N ASN A 118 -8.85 -5.69 -8.78
CA ASN A 118 -8.82 -7.11 -8.43
C ASN A 118 -7.86 -7.32 -7.26
N TRP A 119 -7.94 -8.44 -6.56
CA TRP A 119 -6.98 -8.83 -5.54
C TRP A 119 -6.98 -10.35 -5.42
N GLY A 120 -5.95 -10.92 -4.80
CA GLY A 120 -5.86 -12.37 -4.67
C GLY A 120 -4.86 -12.81 -3.62
N ARG A 121 -5.00 -14.08 -3.24
CA ARG A 121 -4.09 -14.76 -2.31
C ARG A 121 -2.83 -15.24 -3.03
N THR A 122 -1.87 -15.75 -2.28
CA THR A 122 -0.63 -16.31 -2.84
C THR A 122 -0.91 -17.39 -3.90
N ALA A 123 -1.92 -18.23 -3.68
CA ALA A 123 -2.32 -19.27 -4.62
C ALA A 123 -2.86 -18.72 -5.95
N ASP A 124 -3.42 -17.51 -5.95
CA ASP A 124 -3.97 -16.84 -7.12
C ASP A 124 -2.92 -16.07 -7.92
N SER A 125 -1.74 -15.88 -7.32
CA SER A 125 -0.66 -15.08 -7.88
C SER A 125 0.15 -15.85 -8.93
N PRO A 126 0.56 -15.21 -10.03
CA PRO A 126 1.52 -15.80 -10.95
C PRO A 126 2.76 -16.26 -10.18
N GLN A 127 3.21 -17.49 -10.47
CA GLN A 127 4.39 -18.12 -9.85
C GLN A 127 4.39 -18.12 -8.30
N GLN A 128 3.22 -17.98 -7.66
CA GLN A 128 3.12 -17.86 -6.20
C GLN A 128 4.03 -16.77 -5.63
N LEU A 129 4.08 -15.61 -6.30
CA LEU A 129 4.84 -14.44 -5.85
C LEU A 129 4.28 -13.80 -4.57
N GLY A 130 3.19 -14.30 -4.01
CA GLY A 130 2.56 -13.77 -2.79
C GLY A 130 1.18 -13.16 -3.08
N PRO A 131 0.45 -12.75 -2.03
CA PRO A 131 -0.85 -12.12 -2.22
C PRO A 131 -0.68 -10.73 -2.84
N PHE A 132 -1.71 -10.24 -3.52
CA PHE A 132 -1.61 -9.02 -4.29
C PHE A 132 -2.89 -8.19 -4.27
N ILE A 133 -2.73 -6.89 -4.55
CA ILE A 133 -3.82 -5.96 -4.86
C ILE A 133 -3.53 -5.33 -6.21
N ILE A 134 -4.49 -5.41 -7.13
CA ILE A 134 -4.51 -4.66 -8.39
C ILE A 134 -5.47 -3.49 -8.21
N MET A 135 -4.98 -2.28 -8.43
CA MET A 135 -5.76 -1.05 -8.23
C MET A 135 -5.38 0.02 -9.26
N ASP A 136 -6.24 1.03 -9.39
CA ASP A 136 -5.97 2.19 -10.22
C ASP A 136 -4.67 2.89 -9.77
N PHE A 137 -3.85 3.33 -10.73
CA PHE A 137 -2.77 4.25 -10.43
C PHE A 137 -3.32 5.66 -10.26
N ILE A 138 -3.03 6.29 -9.13
CA ILE A 138 -3.44 7.66 -8.86
C ILE A 138 -2.29 8.60 -9.21
N GLU A 139 -2.47 9.39 -10.27
CA GLU A 139 -1.56 10.49 -10.59
C GLU A 139 -1.62 11.56 -9.50
N GLY A 140 -0.46 11.94 -8.99
CA GLY A 140 -0.37 12.88 -7.88
C GLY A 140 1.05 13.27 -7.53
N THR A 141 1.17 14.32 -6.73
CA THR A 141 2.45 14.79 -6.19
C THR A 141 2.50 14.48 -4.71
N LEU A 142 3.60 13.88 -4.24
CA LEU A 142 3.82 13.66 -2.82
C LEU A 142 3.76 14.98 -2.07
N LEU A 143 3.01 15.02 -0.97
CA LEU A 143 2.89 16.23 -0.14
C LEU A 143 4.25 16.73 0.36
N SER A 144 5.18 15.81 0.65
CA SER A 144 6.56 16.16 1.01
C SER A 144 7.28 16.95 -0.09
N ASN A 145 6.98 16.70 -1.37
CA ASN A 145 7.53 17.47 -2.48
C ASN A 145 6.94 18.87 -2.59
N VAL A 146 5.71 19.06 -2.12
CA VAL A 146 5.06 20.38 -2.07
C VAL A 146 5.61 21.21 -0.90
N LEU A 147 5.87 20.56 0.23
CA LEU A 147 6.32 21.22 1.47
C LEU A 147 7.84 21.39 1.57
N LYS A 148 8.63 20.63 0.80
CA LYS A 148 10.09 20.73 0.85
C LYS A 148 10.58 22.01 0.20
N LYS A 149 11.62 22.58 0.79
CA LYS A 149 12.39 23.65 0.16
C LYS A 149 13.08 23.12 -1.11
N PRO A 150 13.02 23.86 -2.23
CA PRO A 150 13.78 23.49 -3.42
C PRO A 150 15.28 23.46 -3.12
N THR A 151 15.92 22.32 -3.31
CA THR A 151 17.37 22.15 -3.17
C THR A 151 18.03 22.19 -4.54
N LYS A 152 19.28 22.68 -4.61
CA LYS A 152 20.06 22.71 -5.86
C LYS A 152 20.83 21.41 -6.12
N ARG A 153 20.92 20.54 -5.12
CA ARG A 153 21.72 19.32 -5.13
C ARG A 153 20.90 18.15 -4.63
N ASP A 154 21.08 17.00 -5.28
CA ASP A 154 20.55 15.74 -4.81
C ASP A 154 21.28 15.31 -3.52
N GLY A 155 20.53 14.79 -2.54
CA GLY A 155 21.07 14.29 -1.28
C GLY A 155 21.12 15.29 -0.12
N GLU A 156 20.68 16.54 -0.32
CA GLU A 156 20.47 17.47 0.79
C GLU A 156 19.31 17.01 1.69
N PRO A 157 19.41 17.21 3.03
CA PRO A 157 18.35 16.81 3.94
C PRO A 157 17.04 17.53 3.60
N MET A 158 15.92 16.82 3.72
CA MET A 158 14.61 17.41 3.50
C MET A 158 14.33 18.43 4.59
N VAL A 159 14.29 19.72 4.20
CA VAL A 159 13.91 20.83 5.08
C VAL A 159 12.60 21.43 4.57
N LEU A 160 11.70 21.75 5.48
CA LEU A 160 10.44 22.43 5.15
C LEU A 160 10.72 23.82 4.58
N ASP A 161 9.98 24.20 3.54
CA ASP A 161 10.06 25.54 3.00
C ASP A 161 9.22 26.51 3.85
N PRO A 162 9.83 27.47 4.58
CA PRO A 162 9.06 28.46 5.32
C PRO A 162 8.37 29.47 4.40
N SER A 163 8.63 29.45 3.09
CA SER A 163 8.03 30.33 2.10
C SER A 163 6.85 29.71 1.34
N VAL A 164 6.39 28.51 1.71
CA VAL A 164 5.14 27.97 1.16
C VAL A 164 4.02 28.95 1.46
N ASP A 165 3.25 29.28 0.42
CA ASP A 165 2.11 30.18 0.54
C ASP A 165 1.08 29.70 1.57
N ASP A 166 0.64 30.60 2.45
CA ASP A 166 -0.30 30.28 3.53
C ASP A 166 -1.63 29.71 3.01
N SER A 167 -2.07 30.08 1.80
CA SER A 167 -3.28 29.51 1.20
C SER A 167 -3.11 28.03 0.83
N ILE A 168 -1.90 27.63 0.40
CA ILE A 168 -1.56 26.22 0.15
C ILE A 168 -1.56 25.44 1.46
N LEU A 169 -0.91 25.98 2.50
CA LEU A 169 -0.90 25.35 3.83
C LEU A 169 -2.33 25.20 4.36
N THR A 170 -3.12 26.26 4.30
CA THR A 170 -4.53 26.26 4.72
C THR A 170 -5.33 25.17 4.01
N LYS A 171 -5.14 25.02 2.69
CA LYS A 171 -5.79 23.96 1.91
C LYS A 171 -5.39 22.56 2.39
N ILE A 172 -4.09 22.33 2.60
CA ILE A 172 -3.56 21.04 3.08
C ILE A 172 -4.13 20.70 4.46
N TYR A 173 -4.07 21.64 5.41
CA TYR A 173 -4.58 21.41 6.76
C TYR A 173 -6.08 21.15 6.78
N HIS A 174 -6.87 21.89 5.98
CA HIS A 174 -8.30 21.60 5.85
C HIS A 174 -8.58 20.21 5.29
N GLN A 175 -7.86 19.77 4.25
CA GLN A 175 -8.04 18.41 3.70
C GLN A 175 -7.67 17.32 4.71
N ILE A 176 -6.55 17.46 5.43
CA ILE A 176 -6.16 16.50 6.46
C ILE A 176 -7.18 16.46 7.60
N ALA A 177 -7.63 17.63 8.08
CA ALA A 177 -8.61 17.72 9.14
C ALA A 177 -9.95 17.08 8.73
N ASP A 178 -10.40 17.31 7.49
CA ASP A 178 -11.59 16.69 6.93
C ASP A 178 -11.45 15.15 6.87
N TYR A 179 -10.33 14.63 6.36
CA TYR A 179 -10.11 13.18 6.29
C TYR A 179 -10.05 12.54 7.69
N LEU A 180 -9.37 13.17 8.65
CA LEU A 180 -9.30 12.69 10.02
C LEU A 180 -10.68 12.72 10.70
N LEU A 181 -11.48 13.76 10.45
CA LEU A 181 -12.85 13.85 10.97
C LEU A 181 -13.69 12.70 10.44
N GLN A 182 -13.66 12.44 9.13
CA GLN A 182 -14.39 11.33 8.52
C GLN A 182 -13.97 9.98 9.09
N ILE A 183 -12.65 9.72 9.22
CA ILE A 183 -12.14 8.48 9.82
C ILE A 183 -12.57 8.35 11.28
N SER A 184 -12.56 9.43 12.06
CA SER A 184 -12.94 9.41 13.48
C SER A 184 -14.41 9.06 13.72
N GLN A 185 -15.27 9.28 12.73
CA GLN A 185 -16.69 8.95 12.78
C GLN A 185 -16.97 7.48 12.47
N LEU A 186 -15.99 6.75 11.93
CA LEU A 186 -16.09 5.32 11.66
C LEU A 186 -15.96 4.56 12.99
N THR A 187 -17.10 4.19 13.56
CA THR A 187 -17.16 3.49 14.85
C THR A 187 -17.56 2.03 14.66
N PHE A 188 -16.93 1.17 15.45
CA PHE A 188 -17.25 -0.25 15.52
C PHE A 188 -17.52 -0.64 16.98
N PRO A 189 -18.46 -1.56 17.24
CA PRO A 189 -18.78 -1.98 18.60
C PRO A 189 -17.67 -2.82 19.24
N ARG A 190 -16.73 -3.34 18.45
CA ARG A 190 -15.62 -4.19 18.89
C ARG A 190 -14.32 -3.80 18.18
N ILE A 191 -13.20 -4.16 18.77
CA ILE A 191 -11.91 -4.19 18.08
C ILE A 191 -11.81 -5.48 17.26
N GLY A 192 -11.11 -5.45 16.12
CA GLY A 192 -10.96 -6.61 15.24
C GLY A 192 -10.68 -6.24 13.79
N SER A 193 -10.61 -7.25 12.92
CA SER A 193 -10.56 -7.09 11.47
C SER A 193 -11.94 -6.70 10.93
N ILE A 194 -11.94 -5.85 9.90
CA ILE A 194 -13.16 -5.45 9.21
C ILE A 194 -13.57 -6.55 8.25
N SER A 195 -14.80 -7.04 8.41
CA SER A 195 -15.41 -8.00 7.51
C SER A 195 -16.77 -7.49 7.02
N GLN A 196 -17.11 -7.87 5.79
CA GLN A 196 -18.37 -7.52 5.16
C GLN A 196 -19.25 -8.77 5.02
N ASP A 197 -20.49 -8.69 5.50
CA ASP A 197 -21.55 -9.66 5.24
C ASP A 197 -22.71 -8.96 4.52
N GLY A 198 -22.80 -9.13 3.20
CA GLY A 198 -23.70 -8.36 2.35
C GLY A 198 -23.38 -6.86 2.40
N ASP A 199 -24.32 -6.02 2.83
CA ASP A 199 -24.10 -4.58 3.03
C ASP A 199 -23.71 -4.20 4.47
N ASN A 200 -23.69 -5.18 5.38
CA ASN A 200 -23.36 -4.96 6.78
C ASN A 200 -21.86 -5.12 7.03
N TRP A 201 -21.29 -4.14 7.71
CA TRP A 201 -19.89 -4.15 8.12
C TRP A 201 -19.78 -4.48 9.59
N SER A 202 -18.87 -5.37 9.94
CA SER A 202 -18.61 -5.77 11.31
C SER A 202 -17.11 -5.83 11.60
N SER A 203 -16.75 -5.73 12.87
CA SER A 203 -15.38 -5.99 13.33
C SER A 203 -15.37 -7.29 14.13
N THR A 204 -14.59 -8.26 13.64
CA THR A 204 -14.44 -9.58 14.25
C THR A 204 -13.01 -9.85 14.65
N ILE A 205 -12.82 -10.57 15.75
CA ILE A 205 -11.53 -11.14 16.10
C ILE A 205 -11.55 -12.55 15.50
N ASP A 206 -10.81 -12.75 14.42
CA ASP A 206 -10.57 -14.09 13.91
C ASP A 206 -9.58 -14.76 14.87
N LEU A 207 -10.05 -15.77 15.62
CA LEU A 207 -9.25 -16.60 16.54
C LEU A 207 -9.02 -17.97 15.93
#